data_AF-A0A348WD07-F1
#
_entry.id   AF-A0A348WD07-F1
#
_cell.length_a   1.000
_cell.length_b   1.000
_cell.length_c   1.000
_cell.angle_alpha   90.00
_cell.angle_beta   90.00
_cell.angle_gamma   90.00
#
_symmetry.space_group_name_H-M   'P 1'
#
loop_
_entity.id
_entity.type
_entity.pdbx_description
1 polymer ?
#
loop_
_entity_poly.entity_id
_entity_poly.type
_entity_poly.pdbx_seq_one_letter_code
_entity_poly.pdbx_strand_id
1 'polypeptide(L)' 'VRSKGRAMSRPAFLIDATRVILPAFGTYTGGLRCSDPVLARLMSPDAIAVLTGARALCLPMGRA' A
#
# COMPACT_ATOMS: atom_id res chain seq x y z
N VAL A 1 -3.78 -4.40 2.47
CA VAL A 1 -3.06 -4.56 3.76
C VAL A 1 -3.80 -5.56 4.66
N ARG A 2 -3.10 -6.24 5.58
CA ARG A 2 -3.72 -7.09 6.61
C ARG A 2 -3.63 -6.37 7.96
N SER A 3 -4.75 -6.18 8.65
CA SER A 3 -4.78 -5.69 10.02
C SER A 3 -5.74 -6.58 10.82
N LYS A 4 -5.27 -7.17 11.93
CA LYS A 4 -6.04 -8.08 12.82
C LYS A 4 -7.00 -9.02 12.06
N GLY A 5 -6.48 -9.88 11.19
CA GLY A 5 -7.25 -10.93 10.51
C GLY A 5 -8.15 -10.47 9.36
N ARG A 6 -8.31 -9.16 9.11
CA ARG A 6 -9.13 -8.67 7.98
C ARG A 6 -8.25 -8.14 6.85
N ALA A 7 -8.46 -8.66 5.64
CA ALA A 7 -7.89 -8.10 4.43
C ALA A 7 -8.62 -6.79 4.09
N MET A 8 -7.88 -5.68 4.09
CA MET A 8 -8.40 -4.38 3.68
C MET A 8 -7.92 -4.03 2.27
N SER A 9 -8.87 -3.64 1.41
CA SER A 9 -8.63 -3.13 0.07
C SER A 9 -9.10 -1.68 0.00
N ARG A 10 -8.14 -0.75 -0.06
CA ARG A 10 -8.34 0.69 -0.21
C ARG A 10 -7.14 1.24 -0.99
N PRO A 11 -7.28 2.34 -1.74
CA PRO A 11 -6.14 3.05 -2.30
C PRO A 11 -5.18 3.43 -1.17
N ALA A 12 -3.88 3.28 -1.42
CA ALA A 12 -2.85 3.57 -0.43
C ALA A 12 -1.61 4.14 -1.11
N PHE A 13 -0.93 5.04 -0.40
CA PHE A 13 0.43 5.41 -0.71
C PHE A 13 1.36 4.34 -0.13
N LEU A 14 2.40 3.96 -0.87
CA LEU A 14 3.52 3.20 -0.33
C LEU A 14 4.71 4.14 -0.19
N ILE A 15 5.28 4.22 0.99
CA ILE A 15 6.32 5.18 1.33
C ILE A 15 7.49 4.42 1.94
N ASP A 16 8.68 4.65 1.42
CA ASP A 16 9.94 4.28 2.05
C ASP A 16 10.90 5.47 2.07
N ALA A 17 12.13 5.26 2.56
CA ALA A 17 13.14 6.30 2.68
C ALA A 17 13.57 6.92 1.33
N THR A 18 13.33 6.25 0.21
CA THR A 18 13.85 6.62 -1.11
C THR A 18 12.77 7.03 -2.11
N ARG A 19 11.51 6.63 -1.89
CA ARG A 19 10.44 6.90 -2.84
C ARG A 19 9.04 6.85 -2.21
N VAL A 20 8.10 7.40 -2.98
CA VAL A 20 6.67 7.29 -2.74
C VAL A 20 6.00 6.74 -3.98
N ILE A 21 5.21 5.67 -3.84
CA ILE A 21 4.31 5.18 -4.88
C ILE A 21 2.90 5.67 -4.55
N LEU A 22 2.32 6.38 -5.52
CA LEU A 22 0.96 6.88 -5.44
C LEU A 22 -0.06 5.76 -5.73
N PRO A 23 -1.27 5.83 -5.15
CA PRO A 23 -2.33 4.90 -5.53
C PRO A 23 -2.71 5.08 -7.01
N ALA A 24 -3.25 4.02 -7.60
CA ALA A 24 -3.93 4.13 -8.88
C ALA A 24 -5.18 5.04 -8.72
N PHE A 25 -5.10 6.26 -9.25
CA PHE A 25 -6.20 7.23 -9.19
C PHE A 25 -7.25 7.00 -10.27
N GLY A 26 -6.88 6.32 -11.36
CA GLY A 26 -7.79 6.05 -12.47
C GLY A 26 -8.83 4.99 -12.10
N THR A 27 -10.10 5.27 -12.37
CA THR A 27 -11.21 4.32 -12.19
C THR A 27 -11.04 3.06 -13.03
N TYR A 28 -10.28 3.12 -14.13
CA TYR A 28 -10.11 2.03 -15.09
C TYR A 28 -8.77 1.30 -15.00
N THR A 29 -7.81 1.80 -14.21
CA THR A 29 -6.45 1.22 -14.15
C THR A 29 -6.31 0.07 -13.14
N GLY A 30 -7.40 -0.32 -12.49
CA GLY A 30 -7.35 -1.31 -11.41
C GLY A 30 -6.34 -0.90 -10.32
N GLY A 31 -5.76 -1.88 -9.64
CA GLY A 31 -4.68 -1.64 -8.69
C GLY A 31 -4.05 -2.93 -8.20
N LEU A 32 -2.79 -2.86 -7.78
CA LEU A 32 -2.09 -3.99 -7.17
C LEU A 32 -2.26 -3.96 -5.65
N ARG A 33 -2.26 -5.14 -5.03
CA ARG A 33 -2.13 -5.24 -3.57
C ARG A 33 -0.72 -4.76 -3.19
N CYS A 34 -0.57 -4.11 -2.05
CA CYS A 34 0.77 -3.74 -1.55
C CYS A 34 1.71 -4.95 -1.42
N SER A 35 1.18 -6.14 -1.15
CA SER A 35 1.94 -7.39 -1.06
C SER A 35 2.26 -8.01 -2.43
N ASP A 36 1.82 -7.40 -3.53
CA ASP A 36 2.14 -7.88 -4.87
C ASP A 36 3.66 -7.87 -5.09
N PRO A 37 4.26 -8.94 -5.64
CA PRO A 37 5.72 -9.05 -5.79
C PRO A 37 6.36 -7.87 -6.51
N VAL A 38 5.67 -7.24 -7.47
CA VAL A 38 6.20 -6.08 -8.21
C VAL A 38 6.40 -4.90 -7.26
N LEU A 39 5.40 -4.60 -6.42
CA LEU A 39 5.49 -3.52 -5.45
C LEU A 39 6.39 -3.88 -4.27
N ALA A 40 6.29 -5.11 -3.77
CA ALA A 40 7.09 -5.59 -2.64
C ALA A 40 8.60 -5.55 -2.92
N ARG A 41 9.02 -5.83 -4.16
CA ARG A 41 10.43 -5.75 -4.59
C ARG A 41 10.95 -4.32 -4.74
N LEU A 42 10.06 -3.36 -5.01
CA LEU A 42 10.43 -1.97 -5.18
C LEU A 42 10.58 -1.21 -3.85
N MET A 43 9.94 -1.72 -2.78
CA MET A 43 9.86 -1.06 -1.49
C MET A 43 10.86 -1.64 -0.48
N SER A 44 11.46 -0.76 0.33
CA SER A 44 12.32 -1.16 1.45
C SER A 44 11.58 -1.99 2.52
N PRO A 45 12.26 -2.87 3.29
CA PRO A 45 11.67 -3.65 4.39
C PRO A 45 10.91 -2.86 5.46
N ASP A 46 11.25 -1.60 5.68
CA ASP A 46 10.62 -0.68 6.63
C ASP A 46 9.49 0.18 6.02
N ALA A 47 9.13 -0.06 4.75
CA ALA A 47 8.09 0.68 4.07
C ALA A 47 6.72 0.66 4.80
N ILE A 48 6.02 1.78 4.70
CA ILE A 48 4.68 1.98 5.26
C ILE A 48 3.64 2.12 4.14
N ALA A 49 2.43 1.64 4.43
CA ALA A 49 1.25 1.85 3.62
C ALA A 49 0.33 2.87 4.31
N VAL A 50 0.06 3.99 3.64
CA VAL A 50 -0.89 5.01 4.11
C VAL A 50 -2.20 4.84 3.35
N LEU A 51 -3.19 4.22 3.99
CA LEU A 51 -4.52 4.00 3.41
C LEU A 51 -5.31 5.29 3.37
N THR A 52 -6.00 5.55 2.28
CA THR A 52 -6.76 6.78 2.09
C THR A 52 -8.27 6.59 2.29
N GLY A 53 -8.99 7.70 2.31
CA GLY A 53 -10.45 7.86 2.45
C GLY A 53 -10.77 8.80 3.61
N ALA A 54 -11.83 8.54 4.38
CA ALA A 54 -12.28 9.47 5.44
C ALA A 54 -11.19 9.87 6.46
N ARG A 55 -10.23 8.97 6.72
CA ARG A 55 -9.02 9.25 7.51
C ARG A 55 -7.84 8.55 6.85
N ALA A 56 -6.68 9.21 6.87
CA ALA A 56 -5.42 8.58 6.50
C ALA A 56 -4.96 7.65 7.64
N LEU A 57 -4.67 6.39 7.30
CA LEU A 57 -4.21 5.39 8.28
C LEU A 57 -2.85 4.84 7.85
N CYS A 58 -1.83 5.09 8.68
CA CYS A 58 -0.49 4.56 8.47
C CYS A 58 -0.38 3.16 9.10
N LEU A 59 0.01 2.18 8.29
CA LEU A 59 0.30 0.82 8.74
C LEU A 59 1.63 0.36 8.14
N PRO A 60 2.33 -0.60 8.77
CA PRO A 60 3.41 -1.33 8.10
C PRO A 60 2.91 -1.92 6.77
N MET A 61 3.73 -1.84 5.72
CA MET A 61 3.40 -2.45 4.44
C MET A 61 3.27 -3.97 4.63
N GLY A 62 2.06 -4.51 4.40
CA GLY A 62 1.81 -5.93 4.53
C GLY A 62 2.55 -6.70 3.43
N ARG A 63 3.42 -7.62 3.82
CA ARG A 63 4.12 -8.56 2.92
C ARG A 63 3.50 -9.95 2.99
N ALA A 64 3.65 -10.72 1.91
CA ALA A 64 3.24 -12.11 1.81
C ALA A 64 4.33 -13.02 2.36
#